data_AF-A0AA45JI56-F1
#
_entry.id   AF-A0AA45JI56-F1
#
_cell.length_a   1.000
_cell.length_b   1.000
_cell.length_c   1.000
_cell.angle_alpha   90.00
_cell.angle_beta   90.00
_cell.angle_gamma   90.00
#
_symmetry.space_group_name_H-M   'P 1'
#
loop_
_entity.id
_entity.type
_entity.pdbx_description
1 polymer ?
#
loop_
_entity_poly.entity_id
_entity_poly.type
_entity_poly.pdbx_seq_one_letter_code
_entity_poly.pdbx_strand_id
1 'polypeptide(L)'
;MAFSPERIRAFDLLSADITKVSKKAKLPFRTVNDLIRTNERYPELIPLLTDWLRNVESKSRLTDPREIAQLRETLARTLTTIDAMGTEAVPVLFDQLYVEPPMPEVNMAAVGNALGYLAVPTDYKRMSAAAADRSLGYGRAGIIDWICKQGIDEGLQLVVDQLADPSVRPFCLRSMRQFKPLPSGLHPTIEQYVDDPDSEVRKQAKLTLKKLPD
;
A
#
# COMPACT_ATOMS: atom_id res chain seq x y z
N MET A 1 -8.14 -25.43 0.21
CA MET A 1 -7.05 -25.74 1.15
C MET A 1 -7.50 -25.34 2.54
N ALA A 2 -7.32 -26.22 3.53
CA ALA A 2 -7.56 -25.87 4.94
C ALA A 2 -6.42 -25.01 5.48
N PHE A 3 -6.72 -24.08 6.39
CA PHE A 3 -5.70 -23.25 7.04
C PHE A 3 -4.84 -24.08 8.00
N SER A 4 -3.58 -23.68 8.21
CA SER A 4 -2.70 -24.32 9.19
C SER A 4 -3.26 -24.11 10.62
N PRO A 5 -3.01 -25.04 11.56
CA PRO A 5 -3.35 -24.83 12.97
C PRO A 5 -2.68 -23.59 13.59
N GLU A 6 -1.44 -23.27 13.18
CA GLU A 6 -0.72 -22.08 13.64
C GLU A 6 -1.44 -20.81 13.20
N ARG A 7 -1.89 -20.75 11.95
CA ARG A 7 -2.69 -19.66 11.41
C ARG A 7 -4.00 -19.49 12.14
N ILE A 8 -4.75 -20.57 12.36
CA ILE A 8 -6.02 -20.51 13.10
C ILE A 8 -5.77 -19.88 14.47
N ARG A 9 -4.74 -20.36 15.19
CA ARG A 9 -4.38 -19.83 16.50
C ARG A 9 -3.97 -18.36 16.47
N ALA A 10 -3.17 -17.93 15.49
CA ALA A 10 -2.76 -16.54 15.36
C ALA A 10 -3.97 -15.60 15.16
N PHE A 11 -4.91 -16.00 14.30
CA PHE A 11 -6.13 -15.23 14.06
C PHE A 11 -7.10 -15.27 15.25
N ASP A 12 -7.14 -16.36 16.02
CA ASP A 12 -7.90 -16.43 17.27
C ASP A 12 -7.34 -15.48 18.33
N LEU A 13 -6.01 -15.40 18.47
CA LEU A 13 -5.34 -14.46 19.38
C LEU A 13 -5.66 -13.01 19.01
N LEU A 14 -5.52 -12.65 17.74
CA LEU A 14 -5.86 -11.31 17.25
C LEU A 14 -7.36 -11.00 17.44
N SER A 15 -8.24 -11.97 17.17
CA SER A 15 -9.69 -11.81 17.36
C SER A 15 -10.06 -11.64 18.84
N ALA A 16 -9.36 -12.34 19.75
CA ALA A 16 -9.54 -12.17 21.19
C ALA A 16 -9.15 -10.75 21.65
N ASP A 17 -8.03 -10.22 21.16
CA ASP A 17 -7.58 -8.86 21.46
C ASP A 17 -8.54 -7.80 20.88
N ILE A 18 -8.96 -7.96 19.62
CA ILE A 18 -9.97 -7.09 18.98
C ILE A 18 -11.25 -7.11 19.81
N THR A 19 -11.76 -8.30 20.13
CA THR A 19 -12.99 -8.45 20.92
C THR A 19 -12.88 -7.76 22.29
N LYS A 20 -11.72 -7.87 22.95
CA LYS A 20 -11.47 -7.23 24.25
C LYS A 20 -11.54 -5.71 24.16
N VAL A 21 -10.83 -5.10 23.20
CA VAL A 21 -10.85 -3.65 23.01
C VAL A 21 -12.23 -3.17 22.55
N SER A 22 -12.84 -3.87 21.60
CA SER A 22 -14.19 -3.58 21.11
C SER A 22 -15.24 -3.61 22.22
N LYS A 23 -15.22 -4.60 23.11
CA LYS A 23 -16.16 -4.65 24.26
C LYS A 23 -16.01 -3.44 25.16
N LYS A 24 -14.78 -3.01 25.46
CA LYS A 24 -14.52 -1.82 26.28
C LYS A 24 -15.00 -0.54 25.60
N ALA A 25 -14.81 -0.43 24.28
CA ALA A 25 -15.21 0.70 23.45
C ALA A 25 -16.66 0.64 22.96
N LYS A 26 -17.42 -0.41 23.29
CA LYS A 26 -18.78 -0.69 22.80
C LYS A 26 -18.88 -0.81 21.26
N LEU A 27 -17.84 -1.33 20.62
CA LEU A 27 -17.80 -1.60 19.18
C LEU A 27 -18.29 -3.03 18.85
N PRO A 28 -18.89 -3.26 17.67
CA PRO A 28 -19.43 -4.55 17.29
C PRO A 28 -18.37 -5.55 16.81
N PHE A 29 -17.12 -5.12 16.57
CA PHE A 29 -16.10 -5.94 15.93
C PHE A 29 -15.57 -7.06 16.82
N ARG A 30 -15.36 -8.23 16.22
CA ARG A 30 -14.83 -9.44 16.86
C ARG A 30 -13.62 -9.99 16.13
N THR A 31 -13.51 -9.76 14.83
CA THR A 31 -12.44 -10.27 13.98
C THR A 31 -11.89 -9.18 13.06
N VAL A 32 -10.70 -9.41 12.48
CA VAL A 32 -10.16 -8.54 11.43
C VAL A 32 -11.05 -8.46 10.19
N ASN A 33 -11.82 -9.52 9.89
CA ASN A 33 -12.72 -9.51 8.74
C ASN A 33 -13.86 -8.52 8.93
N ASP A 34 -14.30 -8.28 10.17
CA ASP A 34 -15.31 -7.27 10.47
C ASP A 34 -14.77 -5.86 10.16
N LEU A 35 -13.49 -5.62 10.46
CA LEU A 35 -12.81 -4.33 10.23
C LEU A 35 -12.53 -4.07 8.75
N ILE A 36 -12.23 -5.11 7.96
CA ILE A 36 -11.98 -4.96 6.51
C ILE A 36 -13.27 -4.66 5.74
N ARG A 37 -14.42 -5.14 6.23
CA ARG A 37 -15.71 -5.08 5.52
C ARG A 37 -16.65 -3.99 6.02
N THR A 38 -16.23 -3.24 7.03
CA THR A 38 -17.07 -2.21 7.65
C THR A 38 -16.82 -0.82 7.06
N ASN A 39 -17.84 0.04 7.15
CA ASN A 39 -17.72 1.48 6.97
C ASN A 39 -17.76 2.23 8.32
N GLU A 40 -17.92 1.51 9.44
CA GLU A 40 -17.90 2.07 10.79
C GLU A 40 -16.46 2.41 11.22
N ARG A 41 -16.33 3.50 11.99
CA ARG A 41 -15.05 3.98 12.53
C ARG A 41 -14.60 3.14 13.72
N TYR A 42 -13.29 3.01 13.90
CA TYR A 42 -12.71 2.23 15.01
C TYR A 42 -11.38 2.81 15.54
N PRO A 43 -11.34 4.10 15.93
CA PRO A 43 -10.12 4.74 16.42
C PRO A 43 -9.52 4.01 17.63
N GLU A 44 -10.33 3.41 18.50
CA GLU A 44 -9.88 2.67 19.68
C GLU A 44 -9.09 1.40 19.34
N LEU A 45 -9.26 0.85 18.12
CA LEU A 45 -8.53 -0.33 17.67
C LEU A 45 -7.21 0.00 16.97
N ILE A 46 -6.98 1.25 16.55
CA ILE A 46 -5.76 1.63 15.82
C ILE A 46 -4.48 1.34 16.62
N PRO A 47 -4.37 1.66 17.92
CA PRO A 47 -3.17 1.33 18.70
C PRO A 47 -2.92 -0.17 18.78
N LEU A 48 -3.98 -0.98 18.91
CA LEU A 48 -3.87 -2.44 18.96
C LEU A 48 -3.36 -2.99 17.63
N LEU A 49 -3.96 -2.58 16.51
CA LEU A 49 -3.60 -3.06 15.17
C LEU A 49 -2.17 -2.64 14.79
N THR A 50 -1.77 -1.42 15.18
CA THR A 50 -0.41 -0.91 14.98
C THR A 50 0.61 -1.73 15.78
N ASP A 51 0.33 -2.02 17.05
CA ASP A 51 1.17 -2.87 17.90
C ASP A 51 1.26 -4.30 17.36
N TRP A 52 0.14 -4.85 16.84
CA TRP A 52 0.13 -6.14 16.16
C TRP A 52 1.02 -6.14 14.91
N LEU A 53 0.96 -5.10 14.08
CA LEU A 53 1.77 -5.00 12.86
C LEU A 53 3.27 -4.84 13.17
N ARG A 54 3.60 -4.07 14.22
CA ARG A 54 4.98 -3.91 14.68
C ARG A 54 5.58 -5.22 15.20
N ASN A 55 4.76 -6.06 15.84
CA ASN A 55 5.19 -7.23 16.59
C ASN A 55 4.59 -8.55 16.07
N VAL A 56 4.44 -8.68 14.74
CA VAL A 56 3.72 -9.81 14.11
C VAL A 56 4.28 -11.16 14.54
N GLU A 57 5.59 -11.37 14.46
CA GLU A 57 6.22 -12.66 14.76
C GLU A 57 6.00 -13.06 16.23
N SER A 58 6.26 -12.15 17.16
CA SER A 58 6.18 -12.44 18.59
C SER A 58 4.73 -12.64 19.07
N LYS A 59 3.77 -11.89 18.51
CA LYS A 59 2.35 -12.01 18.87
C LYS A 59 1.66 -13.19 18.21
N SER A 60 1.92 -13.42 16.93
CA SER A 60 1.25 -14.48 16.16
C SER A 60 1.85 -15.86 16.43
N ARG A 61 3.15 -15.92 16.78
CA ARG A 61 3.94 -17.15 16.88
C ARG A 61 3.96 -17.96 15.58
N LEU A 62 3.64 -17.34 14.45
CA LEU A 62 3.76 -17.96 13.14
C LEU A 62 5.22 -18.15 12.78
N THR A 63 5.51 -19.27 12.11
CA THR A 63 6.87 -19.58 11.64
C THR A 63 6.96 -19.63 10.12
N ASP A 64 5.85 -19.89 9.42
CA ASP A 64 5.81 -19.85 7.95
C ASP A 64 5.85 -18.39 7.44
N PRO A 65 6.89 -18.01 6.66
CA PRO A 65 6.99 -16.67 6.08
C PRO A 65 5.78 -16.24 5.25
N ARG A 66 5.09 -17.18 4.59
CA ARG A 66 3.88 -16.88 3.80
C ARG A 66 2.71 -16.51 4.68
N GLU A 67 2.54 -17.18 5.82
CA GLU A 67 1.47 -16.87 6.77
C GLU A 67 1.74 -15.56 7.51
N ILE A 68 3.02 -15.29 7.84
CA ILE A 68 3.47 -14.00 8.39
C ILE A 68 3.16 -12.86 7.41
N ALA A 69 3.57 -13.00 6.13
CA ALA A 69 3.31 -11.98 5.11
C ALA A 69 1.80 -11.73 4.91
N GLN A 70 0.98 -12.79 4.95
CA GLN A 70 -0.48 -12.64 4.86
C GLN A 70 -1.08 -11.91 6.06
N LEU A 71 -0.56 -12.13 7.26
CA LEU A 71 -1.01 -11.42 8.46
C LEU A 71 -0.60 -9.94 8.40
N ARG A 72 0.63 -9.63 7.95
CA ARG A 72 1.08 -8.26 7.68
C ARG A 72 0.18 -7.54 6.68
N GLU A 73 -0.14 -8.18 5.56
CA GLU A 73 -1.10 -7.66 4.58
C GLU A 73 -2.45 -7.38 5.25
N THR A 74 -2.99 -8.34 6.01
CA THR A 74 -4.31 -8.22 6.64
C THR A 74 -4.35 -7.02 7.58
N LEU A 75 -3.31 -6.85 8.41
CA LEU A 75 -3.17 -5.74 9.33
C LEU A 75 -3.02 -4.40 8.60
N ALA A 76 -2.20 -4.34 7.54
CA ALA A 76 -2.07 -3.13 6.72
C ALA A 76 -3.43 -2.71 6.12
N ARG A 77 -4.21 -3.67 5.62
CA ARG A 77 -5.56 -3.40 5.08
C ARG A 77 -6.54 -2.92 6.15
N THR A 78 -6.49 -3.47 7.36
CA THR A 78 -7.32 -2.97 8.48
C THR A 78 -6.89 -1.59 8.96
N LEU A 79 -5.64 -1.18 8.72
CA LEU A 79 -5.16 0.16 9.05
C LEU A 79 -5.49 1.18 7.95
N THR A 80 -5.94 0.78 6.76
CA THR A 80 -6.37 1.68 5.69
C THR A 80 -7.72 2.35 6.01
N THR A 81 -7.72 3.17 7.05
CA THR A 81 -8.83 3.98 7.53
C THR A 81 -8.32 5.34 7.98
N ILE A 82 -9.12 6.37 7.81
CA ILE A 82 -8.77 7.74 8.20
C ILE A 82 -8.46 7.87 9.71
N ASP A 83 -8.94 6.94 10.56
CA ASP A 83 -8.57 6.88 11.99
C ASP A 83 -7.08 6.61 12.22
N ALA A 84 -6.37 6.02 11.25
CA ALA A 84 -4.94 5.73 11.36
C ALA A 84 -4.05 6.89 10.86
N MET A 85 -4.63 7.89 10.18
CA MET A 85 -3.89 9.03 9.64
C MET A 85 -3.30 9.88 10.77
N GLY A 86 -2.01 10.25 10.64
CA GLY A 86 -1.31 11.03 11.67
C GLY A 86 -0.99 10.27 12.96
N THR A 87 -1.15 8.95 12.97
CA THR A 87 -0.80 8.08 14.11
C THR A 87 0.49 7.31 13.85
N GLU A 88 0.97 6.58 14.86
CA GLU A 88 2.11 5.66 14.75
C GLU A 88 1.92 4.53 13.71
N ALA A 89 0.71 4.34 13.18
CA ALA A 89 0.49 3.39 12.09
C ALA A 89 1.32 3.71 10.84
N VAL A 90 1.50 5.00 10.51
CA VAL A 90 2.22 5.43 9.30
C VAL A 90 3.71 5.06 9.37
N PRO A 91 4.50 5.42 10.40
CA PRO A 91 5.89 4.96 10.49
C PRO A 91 6.01 3.44 10.55
N VAL A 92 5.09 2.73 11.24
CA VAL A 92 5.10 1.25 11.25
C VAL A 92 4.88 0.66 9.87
N LEU A 93 4.00 1.24 9.05
CA LEU A 93 3.78 0.82 7.67
C LEU A 93 5.02 1.05 6.79
N PHE A 94 5.78 2.14 7.01
CA PHE A 94 7.06 2.31 6.34
C PHE A 94 8.05 1.21 6.73
N ASP A 95 8.14 0.85 8.01
CA ASP A 95 9.01 -0.25 8.47
C ASP A 95 8.65 -1.58 7.77
N GLN A 96 7.37 -1.79 7.43
CA GLN A 96 6.92 -3.00 6.73
C GLN A 96 7.49 -3.14 5.33
N LEU A 97 7.88 -2.05 4.65
CA LEU A 97 8.49 -2.13 3.33
C LEU A 97 9.87 -2.82 3.36
N TYR A 98 10.51 -2.88 4.53
CA TYR A 98 11.91 -3.25 4.70
C TYR A 98 12.12 -4.38 5.73
N VAL A 99 11.11 -5.22 5.95
CA VAL A 99 11.23 -6.40 6.83
C VAL A 99 12.11 -7.47 6.21
N GLU A 100 12.78 -8.25 7.06
CA GLU A 100 13.64 -9.37 6.66
C GLU A 100 13.09 -10.70 7.21
N PRO A 101 12.83 -11.71 6.36
CA PRO A 101 12.99 -11.69 4.89
C PRO A 101 11.96 -10.77 4.20
N PRO A 102 12.26 -10.26 2.98
CA PRO A 102 11.34 -9.38 2.26
C PRO A 102 10.00 -10.06 2.00
N MET A 103 8.91 -9.30 2.17
CA MET A 103 7.59 -9.80 1.83
C MET A 103 7.45 -10.01 0.32
N PRO A 104 6.65 -11.00 -0.12
CA PRO A 104 6.23 -11.08 -1.52
C PRO A 104 5.58 -9.78 -1.98
N GLU A 105 5.85 -9.36 -3.21
CA GLU A 105 5.40 -8.07 -3.75
C GLU A 105 3.89 -7.86 -3.65
N VAL A 106 3.09 -8.93 -3.80
CA VAL A 106 1.63 -8.87 -3.68
C VAL A 106 1.17 -8.46 -2.28
N ASN A 107 1.84 -8.93 -1.22
CA ASN A 107 1.53 -8.54 0.16
C ASN A 107 2.06 -7.13 0.44
N MET A 108 3.24 -6.80 -0.10
CA MET A 108 3.83 -5.45 0.02
C MET A 108 2.95 -4.38 -0.65
N ALA A 109 2.25 -4.72 -1.74
CA ALA A 109 1.33 -3.79 -2.40
C ALA A 109 0.20 -3.32 -1.48
N ALA A 110 -0.23 -4.14 -0.52
CA ALA A 110 -1.22 -3.72 0.48
C ALA A 110 -0.66 -2.67 1.45
N VAL A 111 0.62 -2.79 1.83
CA VAL A 111 1.33 -1.78 2.62
C VAL A 111 1.46 -0.48 1.83
N GLY A 112 1.91 -0.55 0.56
CA GLY A 112 2.01 0.61 -0.32
C GLY A 112 0.66 1.31 -0.53
N ASN A 113 -0.43 0.55 -0.63
CA ASN A 113 -1.78 1.11 -0.71
C ASN A 113 -2.24 1.77 0.60
N ALA A 114 -1.93 1.18 1.75
CA ALA A 114 -2.22 1.79 3.05
C ALA A 114 -1.45 3.11 3.20
N LEU A 115 -0.16 3.13 2.87
CA LEU A 115 0.65 4.36 2.84
C LEU A 115 0.08 5.39 1.87
N GLY A 116 -0.31 4.99 0.66
CA GLY A 116 -0.92 5.89 -0.32
C GLY A 116 -2.27 6.48 0.12
N TYR A 117 -2.93 5.90 1.13
CA TYR A 117 -4.14 6.46 1.74
C TYR A 117 -3.86 7.33 2.97
N LEU A 118 -2.85 6.95 3.78
CA LEU A 118 -2.60 7.53 5.10
C LEU A 118 -1.52 8.60 5.13
N ALA A 119 -0.58 8.58 4.18
CA ALA A 119 0.51 9.54 4.13
C ALA A 119 0.00 10.97 3.92
N VAL A 120 0.60 11.90 4.65
CA VAL A 120 0.30 13.33 4.59
C VAL A 120 1.45 14.09 3.89
N PRO A 121 1.28 15.36 3.47
CA PRO A 121 2.31 16.08 2.72
C PRO A 121 3.69 16.14 3.41
N THR A 122 3.75 16.11 4.74
CA THR A 122 5.02 16.06 5.49
C THR A 122 5.79 14.74 5.32
N ASP A 123 5.14 13.67 4.87
CA ASP A 123 5.75 12.38 4.56
C ASP A 123 6.40 12.33 3.16
N TYR A 124 6.28 13.40 2.36
CA TYR A 124 6.69 13.42 0.96
C TYR A 124 8.11 12.87 0.75
N LYS A 125 9.08 13.30 1.57
CA LYS A 125 10.46 12.82 1.46
C LYS A 125 10.57 11.30 1.60
N ARG A 126 9.82 10.69 2.53
CA ARG A 126 9.82 9.23 2.74
C ARG A 126 9.08 8.50 1.63
N MET A 127 7.93 9.05 1.20
CA MET A 127 7.16 8.51 0.08
C MET A 127 7.97 8.53 -1.22
N SER A 128 8.68 9.63 -1.53
CA SER A 128 9.53 9.74 -2.71
C SER A 128 10.70 8.74 -2.67
N ALA A 129 11.35 8.57 -1.52
CA ALA A 129 12.40 7.56 -1.36
C ALA A 129 11.89 6.14 -1.64
N ALA A 130 10.74 5.77 -1.07
CA ALA A 130 10.12 4.46 -1.30
C ALA A 130 9.63 4.29 -2.76
N ALA A 131 9.12 5.35 -3.39
CA ALA A 131 8.69 5.31 -4.79
C ALA A 131 9.88 5.11 -5.75
N ALA A 132 11.06 5.63 -5.42
CA ALA A 132 12.27 5.47 -6.22
C ALA A 132 12.97 4.12 -6.01
N ASP A 133 12.74 3.46 -4.87
CA ASP A 133 13.38 2.20 -4.50
C ASP A 133 12.84 1.02 -5.33
N ARG A 134 13.63 0.55 -6.29
CA ARG A 134 13.25 -0.55 -7.20
C ARG A 134 13.23 -1.92 -6.53
N SER A 135 13.87 -2.06 -5.36
CA SER A 135 13.86 -3.33 -4.62
C SER A 135 12.48 -3.70 -4.08
N LEU A 136 11.57 -2.71 -3.95
CA LEU A 136 10.20 -2.90 -3.50
C LEU A 136 9.25 -3.42 -4.60
N GLY A 137 9.71 -3.52 -5.86
CA GLY A 137 8.94 -4.05 -6.99
C GLY A 137 7.54 -3.42 -7.11
N TYR A 138 6.52 -4.26 -7.33
CA TYR A 138 5.12 -3.82 -7.38
C TYR A 138 4.59 -3.24 -6.05
N GLY A 139 5.26 -3.50 -4.92
CA GLY A 139 4.86 -3.02 -3.60
C GLY A 139 4.71 -1.50 -3.48
N ARG A 140 5.43 -0.74 -4.31
CA ARG A 140 5.41 0.73 -4.33
C ARG A 140 4.32 1.36 -5.22
N ALA A 141 3.46 0.57 -5.87
CA ALA A 141 2.45 1.11 -6.80
C ALA A 141 1.48 2.12 -6.16
N GLY A 142 1.03 1.87 -4.92
CA GLY A 142 0.17 2.81 -4.18
C GLY A 142 0.89 4.11 -3.78
N ILE A 143 2.21 4.04 -3.56
CA ILE A 143 3.06 5.18 -3.21
C ILE A 143 3.25 6.08 -4.44
N ILE A 144 3.53 5.48 -5.62
CA ILE A 144 3.62 6.21 -6.91
C ILE A 144 2.31 6.96 -7.21
N ASP A 145 1.17 6.33 -6.95
CA ASP A 145 -0.14 6.96 -7.12
C ASP A 145 -0.30 8.20 -6.23
N TRP A 146 0.13 8.09 -4.97
CA TRP A 146 0.11 9.20 -4.02
C TRP A 146 1.04 10.35 -4.43
N ILE A 147 2.25 10.04 -4.95
CA ILE A 147 3.22 11.05 -5.42
C ILE A 147 2.61 11.90 -6.55
N CYS A 148 1.99 11.28 -7.55
CA CYS A 148 1.33 12.02 -8.64
C CYS A 148 0.19 12.92 -8.15
N LYS A 149 -0.58 12.46 -7.16
CA LYS A 149 -1.69 13.23 -6.58
C LYS A 149 -1.25 14.50 -5.86
N GLN A 150 0.00 14.58 -5.40
CA GLN A 150 0.52 15.79 -4.76
C GLN A 150 0.67 16.97 -5.74
N GLY A 151 0.73 16.69 -7.05
CA GLY A 151 0.83 17.75 -8.06
C GLY A 151 2.15 18.53 -8.03
N ILE A 152 3.23 17.90 -7.56
CA ILE A 152 4.57 18.50 -7.48
C ILE A 152 5.40 18.04 -8.69
N ASP A 153 6.02 18.97 -9.42
CA ASP A 153 6.79 18.68 -10.64
C ASP A 153 7.89 17.62 -10.42
N GLU A 154 8.64 17.72 -9.32
CA GLU A 154 9.65 16.72 -8.94
C GLU A 154 9.02 15.32 -8.76
N GLY A 155 7.80 15.27 -8.23
CA GLY A 155 7.06 14.03 -8.08
C GLY A 155 6.64 13.42 -9.41
N LEU A 156 6.20 14.26 -10.36
CA LEU A 156 5.92 13.80 -11.72
C LEU A 156 7.18 13.25 -12.39
N GLN A 157 8.30 13.96 -12.28
CA GLN A 157 9.57 13.51 -12.85
C GLN A 157 9.98 12.16 -12.25
N LEU A 158 9.86 12.00 -10.93
CA LEU A 158 10.13 10.72 -10.25
C LEU A 158 9.29 9.58 -10.83
N VAL A 159 8.00 9.81 -11.09
CA VAL A 159 7.11 8.79 -11.70
C VAL A 159 7.51 8.49 -13.15
N VAL A 160 7.93 9.50 -13.91
CA VAL A 160 8.45 9.31 -15.28
C VAL A 160 9.72 8.44 -15.25
N ASP A 161 10.63 8.68 -14.31
CA ASP A 161 11.87 7.89 -14.16
C ASP A 161 11.59 6.42 -13.82
N GLN A 162 10.42 6.12 -13.24
CA GLN A 162 10.00 4.74 -12.95
C GLN A 162 9.37 4.02 -14.15
N LEU A 163 9.07 4.68 -15.27
CA LEU A 163 8.54 4.02 -16.48
C LEU A 163 9.49 2.94 -17.04
N ALA A 164 10.80 3.07 -16.79
CA ALA A 164 11.77 2.07 -17.19
C ALA A 164 11.58 0.72 -16.46
N ASP A 165 10.99 0.71 -15.26
CA ASP A 165 10.79 -0.50 -14.46
C ASP A 165 9.48 -1.23 -14.84
N PRO A 166 9.55 -2.45 -15.43
CA PRO A 166 8.37 -3.20 -15.82
C PRO A 166 7.39 -3.49 -14.67
N SER A 167 7.87 -3.62 -13.42
CA SER A 167 7.03 -3.96 -12.27
C SER A 167 5.99 -2.89 -11.93
N VAL A 168 6.26 -1.63 -12.29
CA VAL A 168 5.41 -0.48 -11.97
C VAL A 168 5.03 0.37 -13.17
N ARG A 169 5.62 0.16 -14.35
CA ARG A 169 5.34 0.91 -15.59
C ARG A 169 3.84 1.14 -15.88
N PRO A 170 2.96 0.11 -15.91
CA PRO A 170 1.54 0.35 -16.19
C PRO A 170 0.88 1.23 -15.13
N PHE A 171 1.33 1.16 -13.88
CA PHE A 171 0.85 1.99 -12.79
C PHE A 171 1.35 3.43 -12.91
N CYS A 172 2.61 3.65 -13.28
CA CYS A 172 3.17 4.98 -13.54
C CYS A 172 2.36 5.70 -14.63
N LEU A 173 2.14 5.03 -15.77
CA LEU A 173 1.32 5.56 -16.88
C LEU A 173 -0.11 5.90 -16.43
N ARG A 174 -0.72 5.05 -15.59
CA ARG A 174 -2.04 5.30 -15.03
C ARG A 174 -2.05 6.49 -14.07
N SER A 175 -1.10 6.54 -13.15
CA SER A 175 -1.05 7.50 -12.06
C SER A 175 -0.69 8.90 -12.52
N MET A 176 0.22 9.07 -13.49
CA MET A 176 0.58 10.39 -14.02
C MET A 176 -0.61 11.16 -14.61
N ARG A 177 -1.66 10.48 -15.10
CA ARG A 177 -2.88 11.17 -15.58
C ARG A 177 -3.62 11.96 -14.50
N GLN A 178 -3.28 11.76 -13.23
CA GLN A 178 -3.84 12.52 -12.11
C GLN A 178 -3.09 13.84 -11.87
N PHE A 179 -1.89 13.98 -12.43
CA PHE A 179 -1.14 15.23 -12.42
C PHE A 179 -1.82 16.26 -13.33
N LYS A 180 -2.00 17.48 -12.85
CA LYS A 180 -2.76 18.53 -13.56
C LYS A 180 -2.05 19.89 -13.47
N PRO A 181 -1.79 20.56 -14.61
CA PRO A 181 -1.91 20.05 -15.98
C PRO A 181 -0.81 19.01 -16.29
N LEU A 182 -1.14 17.98 -17.07
CA LEU A 182 -0.13 17.03 -17.54
C LEU A 182 0.72 17.70 -18.64
N PRO A 183 2.06 17.76 -18.54
CA PRO A 183 2.90 18.48 -19.51
C PRO A 183 2.91 17.81 -20.89
N SER A 184 2.68 18.57 -21.97
CA SER A 184 2.74 18.07 -23.37
C SER A 184 4.11 17.47 -23.72
N GLY A 185 5.19 17.96 -23.11
CA GLY A 185 6.55 17.44 -23.29
C GLY A 185 6.72 15.95 -22.94
N LEU A 186 5.74 15.31 -22.28
CA LEU A 186 5.76 13.88 -22.03
C LEU A 186 5.38 13.02 -23.25
N HIS A 187 4.87 13.60 -24.35
CA HIS A 187 4.42 12.84 -25.52
C HIS A 187 5.49 11.86 -26.04
N PRO A 188 6.72 12.27 -26.37
CA PRO A 188 7.73 11.36 -26.90
C PRO A 188 8.11 10.25 -25.90
N THR A 189 8.09 10.60 -24.61
CA THR A 189 8.40 9.65 -23.53
C THR A 189 7.34 8.58 -23.40
N ILE A 190 6.07 8.89 -23.61
CA ILE A 190 4.96 7.94 -23.44
C ILE A 190 4.72 7.14 -24.73
N GLU A 191 4.92 7.77 -25.89
CA GLU A 191 4.67 7.18 -27.21
C GLU A 191 5.44 5.88 -27.44
N GLN A 192 6.67 5.76 -26.92
CA GLN A 192 7.46 4.52 -27.03
C GLN A 192 6.78 3.28 -26.42
N TYR A 193 5.79 3.46 -25.53
CA TYR A 193 5.10 2.37 -24.84
C TYR A 193 3.79 1.93 -25.51
N VAL A 194 3.39 2.52 -26.65
CA VAL A 194 2.13 2.14 -27.34
C VAL A 194 2.14 0.72 -27.92
N ASP A 195 3.35 0.21 -28.19
CA ASP A 195 3.64 -1.12 -28.75
C ASP A 195 4.42 -2.02 -27.78
N ASP A 196 4.45 -1.67 -26.48
CA ASP A 196 5.08 -2.49 -25.44
C ASP A 196 4.55 -3.95 -25.46
N PRO A 197 5.36 -4.98 -25.20
CA PRO A 197 4.89 -6.37 -25.16
C PRO A 197 3.75 -6.61 -24.14
N ASP A 198 3.71 -5.86 -23.04
CA ASP A 198 2.65 -5.95 -22.04
C ASP A 198 1.37 -5.22 -22.50
N SER A 199 0.25 -5.95 -22.54
CA SER A 199 -1.04 -5.42 -23.01
C SER A 199 -1.63 -4.33 -22.12
N GLU A 200 -1.40 -4.40 -20.80
CA GLU A 200 -1.84 -3.35 -19.88
C GLU A 200 -0.98 -2.10 -20.06
N VAL A 201 0.33 -2.24 -20.31
CA VAL A 201 1.19 -1.09 -20.63
C VAL A 201 0.70 -0.38 -21.90
N ARG A 202 0.48 -1.11 -23.01
CA ARG A 202 -0.05 -0.52 -24.25
C ARG A 202 -1.35 0.24 -24.03
N LYS A 203 -2.27 -0.35 -23.26
CA LYS A 203 -3.56 0.24 -22.92
C LYS A 203 -3.36 1.53 -22.11
N GLN A 204 -2.53 1.50 -21.07
CA GLN A 204 -2.31 2.67 -20.23
C GLN A 204 -1.58 3.80 -20.99
N ALA A 205 -0.61 3.48 -21.84
CA ALA A 205 0.09 4.45 -22.68
C ALA A 205 -0.89 5.20 -23.59
N LYS A 206 -1.74 4.47 -24.33
CA LYS A 206 -2.77 5.06 -25.21
C LYS A 206 -3.76 5.94 -24.44
N LEU A 207 -4.17 5.53 -23.24
CA LEU A 207 -5.05 6.34 -22.39
C LEU A 207 -4.37 7.61 -21.87
N THR A 208 -3.07 7.57 -21.63
CA THR A 208 -2.30 8.72 -21.15
C THR A 208 -1.99 9.71 -22.26
N LEU A 209 -1.62 9.27 -23.47
CA LEU A 209 -1.45 10.15 -24.63
C LEU A 209 -2.71 10.98 -24.91
N LYS A 210 -3.90 10.36 -24.82
CA LYS A 210 -5.19 11.05 -24.97
C LYS A 210 -5.48 12.14 -23.92
N LYS A 211 -4.69 12.20 -22.84
CA LYS A 211 -4.82 13.21 -21.77
C LYS A 211 -3.75 14.29 -21.85
N LEU A 212 -2.75 14.14 -22.69
CA LEU A 212 -1.80 15.20 -22.94
C LEU A 212 -2.49 16.34 -23.70
N PRO A 213 -2.18 17.60 -23.37
CA PRO A 213 -2.55 18.71 -24.23
C PRO A 213 -1.79 18.61 -25.56
N ASP A 214 -2.39 19.18 -26.61
CA ASP A 214 -1.79 19.32 -27.94
C ASP A 214 -0.46 20.10 -27.89
#